data_AF-A0A0P9QDS8-F1
#
_entry.id   AF-A0A0P9QDS8-F1
#
_cell.length_a   1.000
_cell.length_b   1.000
_cell.length_c   1.000
_cell.angle_alpha   90.00
_cell.angle_beta   90.00
_cell.angle_gamma   90.00
#
_symmetry.space_group_name_H-M   'P 1'
#
loop_
_entity.id
_entity.type
_entity.pdbx_description
1 polymer ?
#
loop_
_entity_poly.entity_id
_entity_poly.type
_entity_poly.pdbx_seq_one_letter_code
_entity_poly.pdbx_strand_id
1 'polypeptide(L)'
;MVNIPKPPSRVKGKGIPPRSDDLSTVVGNNTEKPEAKKDVPMNLRVPDEFKRRVDQFALDHRVSVKKVTMQALEEFMNRAGAAQ
;
A
#
# COMPACT_ATOMS: atom_id res chain seq x y z
N MET A 1 -55.81 -5.17 30.81
CA MET A 1 -55.61 -4.68 29.43
C MET A 1 -54.12 -4.41 29.24
N VAL A 2 -53.46 -5.15 28.34
CA VAL A 2 -52.00 -5.04 28.15
C VAL A 2 -51.74 -3.87 27.19
N ASN A 3 -51.03 -2.84 27.67
CA ASN A 3 -50.73 -1.65 26.87
C ASN A 3 -49.48 -1.92 26.02
N ILE A 4 -49.67 -2.20 24.73
CA ILE A 4 -48.57 -2.43 23.78
C ILE A 4 -48.21 -1.07 23.15
N PRO A 5 -46.99 -0.56 23.35
CA PRO A 5 -46.59 0.72 22.76
C PRO A 5 -46.57 0.61 21.23
N LYS A 6 -47.15 1.62 20.57
CA LYS A 6 -47.24 1.69 19.11
C LYS A 6 -45.83 1.79 18.50
N PRO A 7 -45.51 1.03 17.45
CA PRO A 7 -44.19 1.09 16.82
C PRO A 7 -43.93 2.47 16.20
N PRO A 8 -42.66 2.93 16.19
CA PRO A 8 -42.32 4.26 15.72
C PRO A 8 -42.67 4.41 14.24
N SER A 9 -43.39 5.50 13.94
CA SER A 9 -43.81 5.87 12.59
C SER A 9 -42.60 6.11 11.70
N ARG A 10 -42.50 5.38 10.58
CA ARG A 10 -41.47 5.64 9.54
C ARG A 10 -41.62 7.06 9.03
N VAL A 11 -40.54 7.84 9.09
CA VAL A 11 -40.49 9.22 8.64
C VAL A 11 -40.86 9.26 7.15
N LYS A 12 -42.04 9.79 6.81
CA LYS A 12 -42.49 9.99 5.44
C LYS A 12 -41.81 11.24 4.89
N GLY A 13 -40.69 11.05 4.20
CA GLY A 13 -40.01 12.07 3.43
C GLY A 13 -38.86 11.44 2.66
N LYS A 14 -38.69 11.81 1.39
CA LYS A 14 -37.41 11.57 0.73
C LYS A 14 -36.38 12.36 1.54
N GLY A 15 -35.41 11.68 2.14
CA GLY A 15 -34.42 12.27 3.03
C GLY A 15 -33.77 13.52 2.43
N ILE A 16 -33.27 14.38 3.29
CA ILE A 16 -32.55 15.60 2.90
C ILE A 16 -31.47 15.20 1.88
N PRO A 17 -31.35 15.91 0.73
CA PRO A 17 -30.31 15.61 -0.23
C PRO A 17 -28.94 15.66 0.48
N PRO A 18 -28.05 14.68 0.24
CA PRO A 18 -26.75 14.64 0.90
C PRO A 18 -26.05 15.97 0.64
N ARG A 19 -25.56 16.59 1.72
CA ARG A 19 -24.74 17.80 1.58
C ARG A 19 -23.44 17.40 0.88
N SER A 20 -22.78 18.34 0.23
CA SER A 20 -21.52 18.06 -0.48
C SER A 20 -20.45 17.43 0.42
N ASP A 21 -20.56 17.62 1.74
CA ASP A 21 -19.69 16.98 2.74
C ASP A 21 -20.02 15.50 3.02
N ASP A 22 -21.22 15.03 2.67
CA ASP A 22 -21.68 13.63 2.79
C ASP A 22 -21.43 12.82 1.50
N LEU A 23 -20.78 13.41 0.49
CA LEU A 23 -20.35 12.69 -0.70
C LEU A 23 -19.26 11.69 -0.30
N SER A 24 -19.68 10.46 0.02
CA SER A 24 -18.80 9.30 0.03
C SER A 24 -17.93 9.35 -1.23
N THR A 25 -16.61 9.23 -1.04
CA THR A 25 -15.56 9.28 -2.06
C THR A 25 -16.06 8.62 -3.36
N VAL A 26 -16.51 9.46 -4.28
CA VAL A 26 -17.14 9.03 -5.52
C VAL A 26 -16.14 8.16 -6.28
N VAL A 27 -16.59 6.94 -6.57
CA VAL A 27 -15.91 5.94 -7.40
C VAL A 27 -15.66 6.57 -8.78
N GLY A 28 -14.47 7.13 -8.99
CA GLY A 28 -14.10 7.70 -10.29
C GLY A 28 -13.32 9.00 -10.26
N ASN A 29 -12.27 9.11 -9.44
CA ASN A 29 -11.30 10.19 -9.56
C ASN A 29 -9.89 9.59 -9.78
N ASN A 30 -9.58 9.26 -11.04
CA ASN A 30 -8.21 8.90 -11.49
C ASN A 30 -7.29 10.14 -11.55
N THR A 31 -7.43 11.06 -10.58
CA THR A 31 -6.62 12.28 -10.46
C THR A 31 -5.76 12.29 -9.20
N GLU A 32 -5.64 11.15 -8.52
CA GLU A 32 -4.55 10.95 -7.58
C GLU A 32 -3.25 10.91 -8.39
N LYS A 33 -2.42 11.95 -8.24
CA LYS A 33 -1.00 11.91 -8.58
C LYS A 33 -0.48 10.52 -8.22
N PRO A 34 0.19 9.77 -9.12
CA PRO A 34 0.86 8.57 -8.67
C PRO A 34 1.79 9.03 -7.56
N GLU A 35 1.55 8.58 -6.33
CA GLU A 35 2.47 8.79 -5.23
C GLU A 35 3.80 8.26 -5.75
N ALA A 36 4.72 9.16 -6.08
CA ALA A 36 5.96 8.86 -6.81
C ALA A 36 6.93 7.96 -6.01
N LYS A 37 6.46 7.38 -4.90
CA LYS A 37 7.23 6.62 -3.91
C LYS A 37 6.43 5.48 -3.32
N LYS A 38 5.48 4.89 -4.05
CA LYS A 38 4.89 3.63 -3.60
C LYS A 38 5.90 2.52 -3.87
N ASP A 39 6.56 2.05 -2.81
CA ASP A 39 7.42 0.87 -2.87
C ASP A 39 6.60 -0.32 -3.38
N VAL A 40 6.98 -0.88 -4.53
CA VAL A 40 6.35 -2.07 -5.09
C VAL A 40 7.06 -3.30 -4.50
N PRO A 41 6.33 -4.27 -3.91
CA PRO A 41 6.95 -5.48 -3.38
C PRO A 41 7.51 -6.35 -4.51
N MET A 42 8.80 -6.68 -4.42
CA MET A 42 9.47 -7.61 -5.33
C MET A 42 9.70 -8.94 -4.60
N ASN A 43 8.87 -9.94 -4.91
CA ASN A 43 8.95 -11.26 -4.28
C ASN A 43 10.00 -12.14 -4.98
N LEU A 44 11.24 -12.11 -4.48
CA LEU A 44 12.31 -12.99 -4.94
C LEU A 44 12.34 -14.28 -4.12
N ARG A 45 12.45 -15.42 -4.81
CA ARG A 45 12.78 -16.70 -4.17
C ARG A 45 14.28 -16.89 -4.20
N VAL A 46 14.90 -16.94 -3.02
CA VAL A 46 16.35 -17.12 -2.86
C VAL A 46 16.65 -18.33 -1.98
N PRO A 47 17.80 -19.00 -2.16
CA PRO A 47 18.25 -20.03 -1.23
C PRO A 47 18.44 -19.48 0.20
N ASP A 48 18.17 -20.29 1.23
CA ASP A 48 18.24 -19.86 2.64
C ASP A 48 19.66 -19.39 3.03
N GLU A 49 20.69 -20.10 2.57
CA GLU A 49 22.08 -19.73 2.83
C GLU A 49 22.46 -18.36 2.27
N PHE A 50 21.88 -17.99 1.11
CA PHE A 50 22.12 -16.67 0.53
C PHE A 50 21.47 -15.59 1.37
N LYS A 51 20.21 -15.80 1.80
CA LYS A 51 19.50 -14.86 2.68
C LYS A 51 20.28 -14.61 3.97
N ARG A 52 20.77 -15.66 4.64
CA ARG A 52 21.56 -15.53 5.87
C ARG A 52 22.81 -14.67 5.68
N ARG A 53 23.53 -14.86 4.57
CA ARG A 53 24.73 -14.06 4.27
C ARG A 53 24.40 -12.58 4.05
N VAL A 54 23.30 -12.29 3.33
CA VAL A 54 22.85 -10.91 3.11
C VAL A 54 22.39 -10.26 4.41
N ASP A 55 21.67 -11.00 5.26
CA ASP A 55 21.22 -10.52 6.57
C ASP A 55 22.43 -10.21 7.48
N GLN A 56 23.43 -11.09 7.53
CA GLN A 56 24.66 -10.86 8.31
C GLN A 56 25.42 -9.63 7.80
N PHE A 57 25.61 -9.51 6.49
CA PHE A 57 26.28 -8.37 5.88
C PHE A 57 25.54 -7.05 6.21
N ALA A 58 24.21 -7.05 6.15
CA ALA A 58 23.40 -5.90 6.49
C ALA A 58 23.61 -5.46 7.97
N LEU A 59 23.71 -6.43 8.89
CA LEU A 59 24.01 -6.18 10.30
C LEU A 59 25.41 -5.60 10.50
N ASP A 60 26.43 -6.19 9.87
CA ASP A 60 27.82 -5.79 10.02
C ASP A 60 28.05 -4.34 9.54
N HIS A 61 27.36 -3.94 8.46
CA HIS A 61 27.47 -2.62 7.85
C HIS A 61 26.41 -1.61 8.30
N ARG A 62 25.53 -1.98 9.26
CA ARG A 62 24.42 -1.13 9.76
C ARG A 62 23.53 -0.55 8.65
N VAL A 63 23.26 -1.35 7.63
CA VAL A 63 22.43 -0.98 6.47
C VAL A 63 21.22 -1.90 6.39
N SER A 64 20.15 -1.46 5.73
CA SER A 64 19.00 -2.32 5.50
C SER A 64 19.27 -3.31 4.38
N VAL A 65 18.73 -4.52 4.50
CA VAL A 65 18.78 -5.55 3.44
C VAL A 65 18.22 -5.01 2.12
N LYS A 66 17.15 -4.19 2.18
CA LYS A 66 16.59 -3.48 1.03
C LYS A 66 17.66 -2.63 0.33
N LYS A 67 18.38 -1.80 1.08
CA LYS A 67 19.40 -0.90 0.54
C LYS A 67 20.56 -1.66 -0.09
N VAL A 68 21.05 -2.71 0.57
CA VAL A 68 22.13 -3.58 0.03
C VAL A 68 21.68 -4.22 -1.28
N THR A 69 20.47 -4.77 -1.30
CA THR A 69 19.94 -5.48 -2.48
C THR A 69 19.74 -4.52 -3.66
N MET A 70 19.19 -3.33 -3.41
CA MET A 70 19.01 -2.31 -4.44
C MET A 70 20.35 -1.85 -5.02
N GLN A 71 21.34 -1.53 -4.16
CA GLN A 71 22.64 -1.07 -4.61
C GLN A 71 23.36 -2.13 -5.45
N ALA A 72 23.35 -3.39 -5.02
CA ALA A 72 23.96 -4.47 -5.79
C ALA A 72 23.31 -4.68 -7.17
N LEU A 73 21.98 -4.55 -7.24
CA LEU A 73 21.23 -4.61 -8.51
C LEU A 73 21.54 -3.43 -9.42
N GLU A 74 21.59 -2.20 -8.89
CA GLU A 74 21.97 -1.00 -9.65
C GLU A 74 23.39 -1.09 -10.18
N GLU A 75 24.35 -1.52 -9.37
CA GLU A 75 25.74 -1.75 -9.80
C GLU A 75 25.83 -2.81 -10.89
N PHE A 76 25.06 -3.90 -10.77
CA PHE A 76 25.00 -4.94 -11.80
C PHE A 76 24.40 -4.42 -13.11
N MET A 77 23.28 -3.69 -13.05
CA MET A 77 22.64 -3.07 -14.21
C MET A 77 23.56 -2.08 -14.91
N ASN A 78 24.26 -1.24 -14.14
CA ASN A 78 25.21 -0.27 -14.68
C ASN A 78 26.39 -0.98 -15.35
N ARG A 79 26.93 -2.04 -14.73
CA ARG A 79 28.04 -2.80 -15.31
C ARG A 79 27.64 -3.58 -16.56
N ALA A 80 26.46 -4.21 -16.55
CA ALA A 80 25.97 -4.99 -17.69
C ALA A 80 25.49 -4.08 -18.84
N GLY A 81 24.86 -2.95 -18.51
CA GLY A 81 24.41 -1.96 -19.47
C GLY A 81 25.53 -1.10 -20.05
N ALA A 82 26.62 -0.87 -19.32
CA ALA A 82 27.83 -0.21 -19.86
C ALA A 82 28.70 -1.14 -20.73
N ALA A 83 28.43 -2.44 -20.73
CA ALA A 83 29.10 -3.43 -21.57
C ALA A 83 28.35 -3.72 -22.89
N GLN A 84 27.29 -2.95 -23.20
CA GLN A 84 26.57 -2.97 -24.48
C GLN A 84 26.83 -1.71 -25.30
#